data_AF-U1V0P0-F1
#
_entry.id   AF-U1V0P0-F1
#
_cell.length_a   1.000
_cell.length_b   1.000
_cell.length_c   1.000
_cell.angle_alpha   90.00
_cell.angle_beta   90.00
_cell.angle_gamma   90.00
#
_symmetry.space_group_name_H-M   'P 1'
#
loop_
_entity.id
_entity.type
_entity.pdbx_description
1 polymer ?
#
loop_
_entity_poly.entity_id
_entity_poly.type
_entity_poly.pdbx_seq_one_letter_code
_entity_poly.pdbx_strand_id
1 'polypeptide(L)'
;MPERGFGEHFNASSHSAVINLMMLTFGPRPADFFNEVKGSNDGYDVTMKDGYTLHVSKQELQQAASASRFTGHHNDALSSAHFALAVFIKRKQSASGNAADRPGFESVLTQSLQGETAFNMLKGMGLSGHLQYRPTATAISEGLAGVADSYDSGSSLIYADKAHQFGRQRSPDRSYMYTLVSDSAPTRRVAPAPEPPTVVPEFERRNKSAPPDVAEVLQGFAPVSRNFGEVFDLSSHAAVIKMMMLRFGRSPSDMFETVEATKTGYRITMKDGFEVTLSAQELQRTCGASRLTGPDAPMGADANFMLAAFAKRKQVEGNVEFDAALSSTLRGEHTYRVLKGMGLIGFIRVVPPDKLREPGSVGVISTFNYSGALVADGIKHDNGGQAAVSKDYGYQLAADVPVEPNGKPAQFSAVPVGTKPVDIWNGFYQGVEGNCVTVSAIKAAMMKYGQNPMGIFKHVTETPEGFTTIMRDGCTVRFTHVELQRARAAANFHGEDKGLVDDAVFLYAASAKRAQLENHEFRASASFDAALKTLNDGEIPGDALRRLGLYAFTRSSSVQELASGVPGTLANFGHSVVVVEGVIDEYGIKRELQGSDWMQKEGHALKLV
;
A
#
# COMPACT_ATOMS: atom_id res chain seq x y z
N MET A 1 32.52 1.65 -22.30
CA MET A 1 32.62 1.98 -20.86
C MET A 1 33.74 1.17 -20.25
N PRO A 2 34.68 1.79 -19.52
CA PRO A 2 35.64 1.07 -18.68
C PRO A 2 34.97 0.41 -17.47
N GLU A 3 35.59 -0.63 -16.90
CA GLU A 3 35.17 -1.23 -15.62
C GLU A 3 35.46 -0.29 -14.45
N ARG A 4 34.71 -0.41 -13.35
CA ARG A 4 34.91 0.37 -12.12
C ARG A 4 36.24 0.02 -11.43
N GLY A 5 36.89 1.02 -10.84
CA GLY A 5 38.01 0.80 -9.93
C GLY A 5 37.58 0.24 -8.57
N PHE A 6 38.53 -0.35 -7.83
CA PHE A 6 38.29 -0.77 -6.45
C PHE A 6 37.90 0.44 -5.58
N GLY A 7 36.75 0.36 -4.90
CA GLY A 7 36.21 1.46 -4.07
C GLY A 7 35.41 2.52 -4.82
N GLU A 8 35.26 2.43 -6.14
CA GLU A 8 34.41 3.36 -6.91
C GLU A 8 32.94 2.92 -6.93
N HIS A 9 32.05 3.83 -6.52
CA HIS A 9 30.60 3.68 -6.70
C HIS A 9 30.18 4.25 -8.06
N PHE A 10 30.61 3.60 -9.16
CA PHE A 10 30.29 4.00 -10.53
C PHE A 10 29.84 2.80 -11.37
N ASN A 11 28.66 2.89 -12.00
CA ASN A 11 28.13 1.89 -12.93
C ASN A 11 27.19 2.52 -13.98
N ALA A 12 27.75 2.96 -15.10
CA ALA A 12 26.99 3.49 -16.25
C ALA A 12 26.69 2.44 -17.34
N SER A 13 26.79 1.14 -17.03
CA SER A 13 26.62 0.08 -18.03
C SER A 13 25.21 0.06 -18.61
N SER A 14 24.18 0.22 -17.78
CA SER A 14 22.78 0.30 -18.19
C SER A 14 22.52 1.48 -19.11
N HIS A 15 23.10 2.65 -18.83
CA HIS A 15 22.99 3.81 -19.71
C HIS A 15 23.56 3.52 -21.08
N SER A 16 24.78 2.98 -21.11
CA SER A 16 25.44 2.65 -22.37
C SER A 16 24.69 1.60 -23.17
N ALA A 17 24.14 0.57 -22.52
CA ALA A 17 23.42 -0.51 -23.17
C ALA A 17 22.10 -0.02 -23.77
N VAL A 18 21.32 0.76 -23.02
CA VAL A 18 20.03 1.30 -23.49
C VAL A 18 20.22 2.31 -24.61
N ILE A 19 21.18 3.22 -24.49
CA ILE A 19 21.48 4.21 -25.54
C ILE A 19 21.92 3.51 -26.83
N ASN A 20 22.78 2.50 -26.75
CA ASN A 20 23.17 1.73 -27.93
C ASN A 20 21.97 0.97 -28.55
N LEU A 21 21.07 0.42 -27.72
CA LEU A 21 19.84 -0.21 -28.23
C LEU A 21 18.94 0.79 -28.95
N MET A 22 18.81 2.01 -28.43
CA MET A 22 18.07 3.10 -29.11
C MET A 22 18.70 3.43 -30.46
N MET A 23 20.03 3.55 -30.52
CA MET A 23 20.75 3.82 -31.76
C MET A 23 20.58 2.72 -32.80
N LEU A 24 20.61 1.46 -32.37
CA LEU A 24 20.39 0.30 -33.24
C LEU A 24 18.95 0.23 -33.76
N THR A 25 17.97 0.66 -32.95
CA THR A 25 16.55 0.51 -33.29
C THR A 25 16.03 1.65 -34.14
N PHE A 26 16.37 2.89 -33.81
CA PHE A 26 15.77 4.07 -34.43
C PHE A 26 16.74 4.81 -35.36
N GLY A 27 18.05 4.71 -35.12
CA GLY A 27 19.09 5.40 -35.88
C GLY A 27 20.10 6.10 -34.96
N PRO A 28 21.29 6.47 -35.46
CA PRO A 28 22.41 6.88 -34.62
C PRO A 28 22.31 8.32 -34.08
N ARG A 29 21.42 9.18 -34.60
CA ARG A 29 21.34 10.61 -34.24
C ARG A 29 20.20 10.86 -33.24
N PRO A 30 20.28 11.90 -32.39
CA PRO A 30 19.21 12.23 -31.44
C PRO A 30 17.85 12.44 -32.08
N ALA A 31 17.80 13.02 -33.28
CA ALA A 31 16.57 13.20 -34.05
C ALA A 31 15.95 11.88 -34.55
N ASP A 32 16.69 10.77 -34.51
CA ASP A 32 16.18 9.46 -34.90
C ASP A 32 15.45 8.79 -33.71
N PHE A 33 15.96 8.93 -32.48
CA PHE A 33 15.40 8.28 -31.27
C PHE A 33 14.61 9.20 -30.32
N PHE A 34 14.47 10.49 -30.64
CA PHE A 34 13.49 11.41 -30.03
C PHE A 34 12.51 11.92 -31.09
N ASN A 35 11.29 12.28 -30.69
CA ASN A 35 10.26 12.75 -31.63
C ASN A 35 10.63 14.11 -32.23
N GLU A 36 11.26 14.97 -31.44
CA GLU A 36 11.71 16.29 -31.91
C GLU A 36 12.95 16.73 -31.13
N VAL A 37 13.92 17.32 -31.83
CA VAL A 37 15.10 17.98 -31.23
C VAL A 37 15.31 19.31 -31.95
N LYS A 38 15.10 20.41 -31.25
CA LYS A 38 15.25 21.78 -31.76
C LYS A 38 16.38 22.49 -31.04
N GLY A 39 17.30 23.10 -31.78
CA GLY A 39 18.35 23.93 -31.19
C GLY A 39 17.78 25.25 -30.67
N SER A 40 18.23 25.68 -29.49
CA SER A 40 17.98 27.01 -28.92
C SER A 40 19.30 27.77 -28.73
N ASN A 41 19.24 29.02 -28.28
CA ASN A 41 20.43 29.84 -28.03
C ASN A 41 21.36 29.22 -26.95
N ASP A 42 20.79 28.56 -25.95
CA ASP A 42 21.45 28.04 -24.75
C ASP A 42 21.47 26.51 -24.66
N GLY A 43 20.85 25.79 -25.59
CA GLY A 43 20.70 24.34 -25.50
C GLY A 43 19.85 23.72 -26.61
N TYR A 44 19.03 22.74 -26.22
CA TYR A 44 18.14 22.02 -27.11
C TYR A 44 16.80 21.74 -26.41
N ASP A 45 15.71 21.99 -27.10
CA ASP A 45 14.38 21.54 -26.73
C ASP A 45 14.13 20.16 -27.32
N VAL A 46 13.74 19.21 -26.48
CA VAL A 46 13.58 17.80 -26.83
C VAL A 46 12.17 17.35 -26.50
N THR A 47 11.51 16.77 -27.50
CA THR A 47 10.25 16.02 -27.34
C THR A 47 10.57 14.54 -27.39
N MET A 48 10.37 13.84 -26.29
CA MET A 48 10.63 12.41 -26.14
C MET A 48 9.55 11.57 -26.83
N LYS A 49 9.78 10.26 -27.01
CA LYS A 49 8.86 9.36 -27.73
C LYS A 49 7.49 9.20 -27.07
N ASP A 50 7.39 9.44 -25.77
CA ASP A 50 6.14 9.47 -25.00
C ASP A 50 5.48 10.85 -24.94
N GLY A 51 5.99 11.83 -25.71
CA GLY A 51 5.46 13.19 -25.77
C GLY A 51 5.96 14.11 -24.66
N TYR A 52 6.81 13.64 -23.74
CA TYR A 52 7.38 14.50 -22.70
C TYR A 52 8.35 15.51 -23.30
N THR A 53 8.17 16.80 -22.99
CA THR A 53 9.03 17.89 -23.48
C THR A 53 9.96 18.40 -22.39
N LEU A 54 11.22 18.63 -22.72
CA LEU A 54 12.20 19.23 -21.81
C LEU A 54 13.25 20.06 -22.55
N HIS A 55 13.93 20.92 -21.81
CA HIS A 55 15.06 21.70 -22.29
C HIS A 55 16.36 21.20 -21.68
N VAL A 56 17.39 20.94 -22.49
CA VAL A 56 18.75 20.60 -22.03
C VAL A 56 19.73 21.68 -22.45
N SER A 57 20.41 22.30 -21.49
CA SER A 57 21.39 23.36 -21.76
C SER A 57 22.75 22.82 -22.26
N LYS A 58 23.55 23.69 -22.90
CA LYS A 58 24.94 23.40 -23.29
C LYS A 58 25.82 22.99 -22.11
N GLN A 59 25.58 23.57 -20.94
CA GLN A 59 26.29 23.23 -19.71
C GLN A 59 25.95 21.82 -19.23
N GLU A 60 24.68 21.44 -19.22
CA GLU A 60 24.22 20.10 -18.83
C GLU A 60 24.74 19.02 -19.79
N LEU A 61 24.80 19.33 -21.10
CA LEU A 61 25.46 18.46 -22.09
C LEU A 61 26.95 18.27 -21.79
N GLN A 62 27.66 19.35 -21.45
CA GLN A 62 29.08 19.28 -21.09
C GLN A 62 29.30 18.49 -19.79
N GLN A 63 28.42 18.65 -18.79
CA GLN A 63 28.45 17.88 -17.55
C GLN A 63 28.23 16.38 -17.81
N ALA A 64 27.21 16.03 -18.60
CA ALA A 64 26.96 14.65 -19.00
C ALA A 64 28.16 14.05 -19.76
N ALA A 65 28.73 14.78 -20.72
CA ALA A 65 29.90 14.34 -21.47
C ALA A 65 31.12 14.09 -20.54
N SER A 66 31.38 15.02 -19.62
CA SER A 66 32.53 14.93 -18.71
C SER A 66 32.40 13.80 -17.68
N ALA A 67 31.18 13.53 -17.20
CA ALA A 67 30.95 12.57 -16.13
C ALA A 67 30.70 11.13 -16.62
N SER A 68 30.21 10.95 -17.85
CA SER A 68 29.70 9.66 -18.34
C SER A 68 30.77 8.56 -18.45
N ARG A 69 32.04 8.92 -18.61
CA ARG A 69 33.15 8.01 -18.98
C ARG A 69 32.85 7.18 -20.24
N PHE A 70 32.02 7.73 -21.15
CA PHE A 70 31.70 7.09 -22.41
C PHE A 70 32.91 7.07 -23.34
N THR A 71 33.19 5.92 -23.96
CA THR A 71 34.32 5.70 -24.87
C THR A 71 33.84 5.05 -26.16
N GLY A 72 34.41 5.44 -27.29
CA GLY A 72 34.07 4.89 -28.60
C GLY A 72 34.94 5.47 -29.72
N HIS A 73 34.96 4.82 -30.89
CA HIS A 73 35.76 5.22 -32.04
C HIS A 73 35.03 6.19 -33.00
N HIS A 74 33.72 6.37 -32.83
CA HIS A 74 32.89 7.25 -33.66
C HIS A 74 32.41 8.45 -32.85
N ASN A 75 32.95 9.63 -33.17
CA ASN A 75 32.64 10.88 -32.45
C ASN A 75 31.15 11.25 -32.48
N ASP A 76 30.45 10.95 -33.58
CA ASP A 76 29.03 11.29 -33.74
C ASP A 76 28.13 10.43 -32.84
N ALA A 77 28.41 9.12 -32.74
CA ALA A 77 27.71 8.22 -31.85
C ALA A 77 27.98 8.57 -30.38
N LEU A 78 29.23 8.92 -30.05
CA LEU A 78 29.60 9.35 -28.71
C LEU A 78 28.88 10.65 -28.31
N SER A 79 28.81 11.62 -29.22
CA SER A 79 28.07 12.87 -29.00
C SER A 79 26.57 12.61 -28.80
N SER A 80 25.99 11.73 -29.60
CA SER A 80 24.59 11.32 -29.48
C SER A 80 24.30 10.59 -28.17
N ALA A 81 25.27 9.82 -27.66
CA ALA A 81 25.15 9.14 -26.37
C ALA A 81 25.21 10.12 -25.18
N HIS A 82 26.09 11.11 -25.23
CA HIS A 82 26.12 12.18 -24.22
C HIS A 82 24.81 12.97 -24.21
N PHE A 83 24.26 13.26 -25.40
CA PHE A 83 22.98 13.93 -25.53
C PHE A 83 21.84 13.13 -24.90
N ALA A 84 21.72 11.84 -25.24
CA ALA A 84 20.70 10.97 -24.66
C ALA A 84 20.81 10.88 -23.13
N LEU A 85 22.03 10.73 -22.60
CA LEU A 85 22.28 10.74 -21.15
C LEU A 85 21.78 12.04 -20.51
N ALA A 86 22.10 13.20 -21.10
CA ALA A 86 21.69 14.49 -20.55
C ALA A 86 20.16 14.64 -20.53
N VAL A 87 19.47 14.21 -21.59
CA VAL A 87 18.00 14.20 -21.68
C VAL A 87 17.39 13.34 -20.56
N PHE A 88 17.91 12.11 -20.35
CA PHE A 88 17.43 11.24 -19.28
C PHE A 88 17.60 11.85 -17.90
N ILE A 89 18.77 12.42 -17.61
CA ILE A 89 19.05 13.07 -16.32
C ILE A 89 18.14 14.29 -16.13
N LYS A 90 17.93 15.10 -17.17
CA LYS A 90 17.06 16.27 -17.10
C LYS A 90 15.62 15.90 -16.78
N ARG A 91 15.12 14.81 -17.37
CA ARG A 91 13.80 14.27 -17.05
C ARG A 91 13.73 13.78 -15.60
N LYS A 92 14.74 13.05 -15.14
CA LYS A 92 14.83 12.55 -13.76
C LYS A 92 14.86 13.69 -12.74
N GLN A 93 15.63 14.75 -13.03
CA GLN A 93 15.67 15.98 -12.24
C GLN A 93 14.28 16.63 -12.14
N SER A 94 13.56 16.71 -13.26
CA SER A 94 12.24 17.34 -13.33
C SER A 94 11.15 16.54 -12.60
N ALA A 95 11.33 15.22 -12.48
CA ALA A 95 10.40 14.31 -11.79
C ALA A 95 10.63 14.20 -10.27
N SER A 96 11.67 14.84 -9.73
CA SER A 96 12.06 14.72 -8.31
C SER A 96 11.47 15.85 -7.46
N GLY A 97 10.33 15.59 -6.81
CA GLY A 97 9.76 16.45 -5.75
C GLY A 97 9.21 17.84 -6.20
N ASN A 98 8.85 18.66 -5.20
CA ASN A 98 8.37 20.03 -5.39
C ASN A 98 9.49 20.94 -5.92
N ALA A 99 9.13 21.98 -6.68
CA ALA A 99 10.10 22.87 -7.36
C ALA A 99 11.13 23.53 -6.42
N ALA A 100 10.80 23.74 -5.15
CA ALA A 100 11.66 24.37 -4.14
C ALA A 100 12.83 23.47 -3.65
N ASP A 101 12.70 22.15 -3.75
CA ASP A 101 13.67 21.17 -3.21
C ASP A 101 14.32 20.32 -4.31
N ARG A 102 14.26 20.77 -5.57
CA ARG A 102 14.76 19.98 -6.71
C ARG A 102 16.29 19.89 -6.66
N PRO A 103 16.87 18.66 -6.70
CA PRO A 103 18.31 18.51 -6.76
C PRO A 103 18.89 19.11 -8.05
N GLY A 104 20.11 19.61 -7.98
CA GLY A 104 20.84 20.10 -9.15
C GLY A 104 21.14 18.97 -10.16
N PHE A 105 21.27 19.32 -11.44
CA PHE A 105 21.50 18.35 -12.52
C PHE A 105 22.71 17.45 -12.26
N GLU A 106 23.82 18.03 -11.79
CA GLU A 106 25.05 17.31 -11.45
C GLU A 106 24.86 16.30 -10.32
N SER A 107 24.01 16.61 -9.33
CA SER A 107 23.69 15.68 -8.23
C SER A 107 22.90 14.48 -8.74
N VAL A 108 21.88 14.72 -9.59
CA VAL A 108 21.09 13.66 -10.22
C VAL A 108 21.93 12.82 -11.17
N LEU A 109 22.81 13.46 -11.95
CA LEU A 109 23.80 12.80 -12.81
C LEU A 109 24.72 11.89 -12.01
N THR A 110 25.33 12.42 -10.94
CA THR A 110 26.24 11.67 -10.07
C THR A 110 25.55 10.48 -9.45
N GLN A 111 24.35 10.67 -8.88
CA GLN A 111 23.57 9.58 -8.29
C GLN A 111 23.20 8.53 -9.34
N SER A 112 22.77 8.96 -10.53
CA SER A 112 22.41 8.02 -11.59
C SER A 112 23.59 7.22 -12.11
N LEU A 113 24.79 7.80 -12.14
CA LEU A 113 26.01 7.12 -12.57
C LEU A 113 26.55 6.14 -11.53
N GLN A 114 25.99 6.08 -10.31
CA GLN A 114 26.28 5.02 -9.34
C GLN A 114 25.60 3.68 -9.72
N GLY A 115 24.56 3.73 -10.57
CA GLY A 115 23.82 2.56 -11.06
C GLY A 115 22.39 2.92 -11.44
N GLU A 116 21.87 2.27 -12.47
CA GLU A 116 20.47 2.38 -12.91
C GLU A 116 20.02 1.05 -13.52
N THR A 117 18.73 0.74 -13.47
CA THR A 117 18.21 -0.48 -14.13
C THR A 117 17.92 -0.22 -15.61
N ALA A 118 18.03 -1.24 -16.48
CA ALA A 118 17.67 -1.08 -17.90
C ALA A 118 16.23 -0.60 -18.06
N PHE A 119 15.31 -1.14 -17.24
CA PHE A 119 13.91 -0.77 -17.27
C PHE A 119 13.69 0.71 -16.93
N ASN A 120 14.32 1.22 -15.86
CA ASN A 120 14.20 2.64 -15.49
C ASN A 120 14.81 3.55 -16.55
N MET A 121 15.94 3.17 -17.16
CA MET A 121 16.51 3.89 -18.29
C MET A 121 15.54 3.94 -19.47
N LEU A 122 15.01 2.79 -19.90
CA LEU A 122 14.08 2.70 -21.05
C LEU A 122 12.80 3.52 -20.81
N LYS A 123 12.22 3.43 -19.60
CA LYS A 123 11.07 4.25 -19.21
C LYS A 123 11.40 5.73 -19.16
N GLY A 124 12.51 6.10 -18.52
CA GLY A 124 12.96 7.49 -18.42
C GLY A 124 13.31 8.10 -19.78
N MET A 125 13.74 7.29 -20.74
CA MET A 125 13.93 7.69 -22.14
C MET A 125 12.62 7.82 -22.94
N GLY A 126 11.47 7.59 -22.30
CA GLY A 126 10.15 7.73 -22.92
C GLY A 126 9.78 6.60 -23.89
N LEU A 127 10.38 5.42 -23.71
CA LEU A 127 10.24 4.29 -24.65
C LEU A 127 9.20 3.26 -24.21
N SER A 128 8.33 3.60 -23.25
CA SER A 128 7.36 2.65 -22.71
C SER A 128 6.42 2.09 -23.79
N GLY A 129 6.05 2.91 -24.79
CA GLY A 129 5.22 2.49 -25.92
C GLY A 129 5.95 1.65 -26.98
N HIS A 130 7.29 1.61 -26.93
CA HIS A 130 8.15 0.93 -27.89
C HIS A 130 8.81 -0.33 -27.31
N LEU A 131 8.61 -0.57 -26.01
CA LEU A 131 9.25 -1.62 -25.25
C LEU A 131 8.58 -2.98 -25.48
N GLN A 132 9.38 -3.98 -25.85
CA GLN A 132 9.01 -5.38 -25.82
C GLN A 132 9.90 -6.15 -24.85
N TYR A 133 9.30 -7.12 -24.18
CA TYR A 133 9.98 -8.00 -23.25
C TYR A 133 10.04 -9.40 -23.86
N ARG A 134 11.24 -9.91 -24.11
CA ARG A 134 11.45 -11.14 -24.88
C ARG A 134 12.37 -12.12 -24.15
N PRO A 135 12.12 -13.44 -24.25
CA PRO A 135 13.11 -14.43 -23.88
C PRO A 135 14.38 -14.22 -24.72
N THR A 136 15.54 -14.08 -24.08
CA THR A 136 16.85 -13.84 -24.72
C THR A 136 17.16 -14.91 -25.75
N ALA A 137 16.90 -16.19 -25.46
CA ALA A 137 17.14 -17.27 -26.42
C ALA A 137 16.31 -17.11 -27.71
N THR A 138 15.03 -16.76 -27.56
CA THR A 138 14.13 -16.50 -28.69
C THR A 138 14.58 -15.27 -29.47
N ALA A 139 14.88 -14.18 -28.77
CA ALA A 139 15.26 -12.94 -29.42
C ALA A 139 16.62 -13.04 -30.13
N ILE A 140 17.57 -13.79 -29.58
CA ILE A 140 18.83 -14.20 -30.23
C ILE A 140 18.53 -15.04 -31.48
N SER A 141 17.66 -16.04 -31.37
CA SER A 141 17.29 -16.88 -32.53
C SER A 141 16.60 -16.09 -33.65
N GLU A 142 15.94 -14.97 -33.30
CA GLU A 142 15.30 -14.03 -34.23
C GLU A 142 16.26 -12.91 -34.70
N GLY A 143 17.53 -12.92 -34.26
CA GLY A 143 18.53 -11.92 -34.62
C GLY A 143 18.28 -10.52 -34.04
N LEU A 144 17.48 -10.42 -32.97
CA LEU A 144 17.09 -9.14 -32.36
C LEU A 144 18.17 -8.61 -31.41
N ALA A 145 18.35 -7.29 -31.42
CA ALA A 145 19.12 -6.58 -30.42
C ALA A 145 18.26 -6.29 -29.17
N GLY A 146 18.86 -6.31 -27.99
CA GLY A 146 18.16 -6.03 -26.74
C GLY A 146 19.08 -5.67 -25.59
N VAL A 147 18.53 -5.33 -24.44
CA VAL A 147 19.28 -5.05 -23.21
C VAL A 147 18.84 -5.98 -22.11
N ALA A 148 19.78 -6.63 -21.43
CA ALA A 148 19.51 -7.52 -20.31
C ALA A 148 20.22 -7.04 -19.05
N ASP A 149 19.54 -7.04 -17.90
CA ASP A 149 20.15 -6.63 -16.63
C ASP A 149 21.31 -7.56 -16.24
N SER A 150 22.38 -7.05 -15.64
CA SER A 150 23.52 -7.85 -15.16
C SER A 150 23.42 -8.13 -13.65
N TYR A 151 24.26 -8.99 -13.09
CA TYR A 151 24.18 -9.38 -11.65
C TYR A 151 24.67 -8.29 -10.70
N ASP A 152 25.31 -7.24 -11.22
CA ASP A 152 25.94 -6.15 -10.48
C ASP A 152 25.16 -4.82 -10.55
N SER A 153 23.84 -4.90 -10.69
CA SER A 153 22.93 -3.74 -10.85
C SER A 153 23.19 -2.88 -12.11
N GLY A 154 23.88 -3.46 -13.10
CA GLY A 154 24.10 -2.88 -14.42
C GLY A 154 23.26 -3.53 -15.51
N SER A 155 23.64 -3.34 -16.78
CA SER A 155 23.02 -4.08 -17.90
C SER A 155 24.01 -4.29 -19.04
N SER A 156 23.75 -5.33 -19.82
CA SER A 156 24.48 -5.70 -21.03
C SER A 156 23.63 -5.44 -22.26
N LEU A 157 24.24 -4.92 -23.32
CA LEU A 157 23.62 -4.93 -24.64
C LEU A 157 23.78 -6.34 -25.22
N ILE A 158 22.68 -7.01 -25.55
CA ILE A 158 22.69 -8.25 -26.33
C ILE A 158 22.63 -7.87 -27.80
N TYR A 159 23.70 -8.17 -28.54
CA TYR A 159 23.79 -7.87 -29.96
C TYR A 159 24.73 -8.88 -30.63
N ALA A 160 24.32 -9.41 -31.78
CA ALA A 160 25.02 -10.46 -32.52
C ALA A 160 25.38 -11.66 -31.60
N ASP A 161 24.37 -12.18 -30.90
CA ASP A 161 24.44 -13.35 -30.01
C ASP A 161 25.43 -13.24 -28.84
N LYS A 162 25.91 -12.02 -28.54
CA LYS A 162 26.85 -11.73 -27.45
C LYS A 162 26.28 -10.68 -26.52
N ALA A 163 26.55 -10.85 -25.23
CA ALA A 163 26.35 -9.82 -24.22
C ALA A 163 27.57 -8.90 -24.17
N HIS A 164 27.38 -7.62 -24.45
CA HIS A 164 28.39 -6.58 -24.43
C HIS A 164 28.24 -5.74 -23.16
N GLN A 165 29.24 -5.80 -22.29
CA GLN A 165 29.29 -5.03 -21.04
C GLN A 165 30.73 -4.59 -20.75
N PHE A 166 30.94 -3.33 -20.41
CA PHE A 166 32.26 -2.76 -20.12
C PHE A 166 33.34 -3.04 -21.21
N GLY A 167 32.93 -3.08 -22.48
CA GLY A 167 33.82 -3.41 -23.61
C GLY A 167 34.22 -4.89 -23.70
N ARG A 168 33.63 -5.77 -22.87
CA ARG A 168 33.83 -7.22 -22.91
C ARG A 168 32.62 -7.90 -23.53
N GLN A 169 32.89 -9.01 -24.23
CA GLN A 169 31.87 -9.90 -24.77
C GLN A 169 31.76 -11.16 -23.92
N ARG A 170 30.53 -11.57 -23.62
CA ARG A 170 30.21 -12.80 -22.89
C ARG A 170 29.03 -13.50 -23.54
N SER A 171 28.79 -14.75 -23.16
CA SER A 171 27.55 -15.42 -23.50
C SER A 171 26.38 -14.74 -22.78
N PRO A 172 25.27 -14.45 -23.48
CA PRO A 172 24.05 -13.97 -22.83
C PRO A 172 23.58 -15.00 -21.80
N ASP A 173 23.64 -14.64 -20.52
CA ASP A 173 23.35 -15.51 -19.38
C ASP A 173 22.02 -15.19 -18.70
N ARG A 174 21.34 -14.13 -19.18
CA ARG A 174 19.97 -13.79 -18.79
C ARG A 174 18.99 -14.44 -19.74
N SER A 175 17.92 -15.02 -19.19
CA SER A 175 16.81 -15.58 -19.98
C SER A 175 16.00 -14.54 -20.72
N TYR A 176 16.14 -13.27 -20.39
CA TYR A 176 15.30 -12.21 -20.90
C TYR A 176 16.10 -10.97 -21.23
N MET A 177 15.57 -10.23 -22.20
CA MET A 177 16.06 -8.92 -22.57
C MET A 177 14.89 -8.02 -22.99
N TYR A 178 15.10 -6.72 -22.83
CA TYR A 178 14.26 -5.68 -23.37
C TYR A 178 14.65 -5.42 -24.83
N THR A 179 13.71 -5.54 -25.76
CA THR A 179 13.89 -5.15 -27.16
C THR A 179 13.04 -3.91 -27.44
N LEU A 180 13.38 -3.15 -28.48
CA LEU A 180 12.60 -2.00 -28.93
C LEU A 180 12.00 -2.27 -30.31
N VAL A 181 10.83 -1.70 -30.58
CA VAL A 181 10.15 -1.77 -31.87
C VAL A 181 10.24 -0.41 -32.55
N SER A 182 10.55 -0.39 -33.85
CA SER A 182 10.59 0.86 -34.63
C SER A 182 9.19 1.38 -34.96
N ASP A 183 9.08 2.69 -35.19
CA ASP A 183 7.84 3.38 -35.58
C ASP A 183 7.29 2.92 -36.94
N SER A 184 8.07 2.17 -37.72
CA SER A 184 7.72 1.62 -39.04
C SER A 184 7.14 0.20 -38.98
N ALA A 185 7.09 -0.43 -37.81
CA ALA A 185 6.42 -1.72 -37.67
C ALA A 185 4.90 -1.51 -37.81
N PRO A 186 4.20 -2.25 -38.70
CA PRO A 186 2.75 -2.13 -38.81
C PRO A 186 2.14 -2.38 -37.44
N THR A 187 1.26 -1.48 -37.00
CA THR A 187 0.43 -1.68 -35.83
C THR A 187 -0.41 -2.93 -36.05
N ARG A 188 0.11 -4.06 -35.57
CA ARG A 188 -0.61 -5.31 -35.59
C ARG A 188 -1.78 -5.11 -34.66
N ARG A 189 -3.00 -5.03 -35.22
CA ARG A 189 -4.22 -5.28 -34.47
C ARG A 189 -3.99 -6.60 -33.72
N VAL A 190 -3.87 -6.49 -32.39
CA VAL A 190 -3.91 -7.65 -31.52
C VAL A 190 -5.29 -8.25 -31.75
N ALA A 191 -5.33 -9.39 -32.45
CA ALA A 191 -6.51 -10.23 -32.43
C ALA A 191 -6.79 -10.54 -30.95
N PRO A 192 -8.07 -10.49 -30.51
CA PRO A 192 -8.40 -10.77 -29.13
C PRO A 192 -7.77 -12.10 -28.75
N ALA A 193 -7.01 -12.11 -27.65
CA ALA A 193 -6.74 -13.36 -26.96
C ALA A 193 -8.09 -14.06 -26.74
N PRO A 194 -8.19 -15.38 -26.91
CA PRO A 194 -9.44 -16.09 -26.71
C PRO A 194 -10.02 -15.65 -25.36
N GLU A 195 -11.30 -15.24 -25.37
CA GLU A 195 -11.98 -14.79 -24.16
C GLU A 195 -11.80 -15.87 -23.10
N PRO A 196 -11.07 -15.60 -22.01
CA PRO A 196 -11.10 -16.52 -20.88
C PRO A 196 -12.54 -16.55 -20.39
N PRO A 197 -13.04 -17.71 -19.92
CA PRO A 197 -14.40 -17.83 -19.44
C PRO A 197 -14.68 -16.70 -18.45
N THR A 198 -15.82 -16.03 -18.63
CA THR A 198 -16.33 -15.08 -17.66
C THR A 198 -16.76 -15.89 -16.44
N VAL A 199 -15.82 -16.18 -15.55
CA VAL A 199 -16.13 -16.78 -14.26
C VAL A 199 -16.62 -15.63 -13.38
N VAL A 200 -17.93 -15.60 -13.18
CA VAL A 200 -18.58 -14.64 -12.28
C VAL A 200 -18.22 -15.06 -10.85
N PRO A 201 -17.74 -14.13 -9.98
CA PRO A 201 -17.45 -14.45 -8.59
C PRO A 201 -18.70 -15.00 -7.88
N GLU A 202 -18.51 -15.92 -6.93
CA GLU A 202 -19.63 -16.45 -6.13
C GLU A 202 -20.00 -15.39 -5.07
N PHE A 203 -21.24 -14.89 -5.09
CA PHE A 203 -21.69 -13.83 -4.15
C PHE A 203 -22.59 -14.34 -3.03
N GLU A 204 -22.95 -15.62 -3.04
CA GLU A 204 -23.75 -16.21 -1.96
C GLU A 204 -22.92 -16.27 -0.68
N ARG A 205 -23.34 -15.54 0.36
CA ARG A 205 -22.83 -15.75 1.72
C ARG A 205 -23.21 -17.16 2.13
N ARG A 206 -22.24 -18.07 2.16
CA ARG A 206 -22.48 -19.37 2.80
C ARG A 206 -22.83 -19.11 4.26
N ASN A 207 -23.94 -19.69 4.73
CA ASN A 207 -24.24 -19.74 6.15
C ASN A 207 -22.98 -20.17 6.89
N LYS A 208 -22.67 -19.53 8.03
CA LYS A 208 -21.44 -19.70 8.86
C LYS A 208 -21.22 -21.16 9.34
N SER A 209 -21.09 -22.11 8.43
CA SER A 209 -20.50 -23.43 8.63
C SER A 209 -18.99 -23.24 8.81
N ALA A 210 -18.35 -24.25 9.39
CA ALA A 210 -16.95 -24.26 9.83
C ALA A 210 -15.96 -23.50 8.91
N PRO A 211 -14.86 -22.96 9.47
CA PRO A 211 -13.80 -22.30 8.70
C PRO A 211 -13.41 -23.14 7.47
N PRO A 212 -13.10 -22.51 6.32
CA PRO A 212 -12.69 -23.24 5.13
C PRO A 212 -11.51 -24.18 5.43
N ASP A 213 -11.52 -25.36 4.81
CA ASP A 213 -10.43 -26.30 4.97
C ASP A 213 -9.11 -25.73 4.43
N VAL A 214 -8.05 -25.86 5.22
CA VAL A 214 -6.73 -25.29 4.91
C VAL A 214 -6.15 -25.88 3.63
N ALA A 215 -6.29 -27.21 3.43
CA ALA A 215 -5.76 -27.87 2.26
C ALA A 215 -6.51 -27.46 0.99
N GLU A 216 -7.84 -27.29 1.07
CA GLU A 216 -8.66 -26.79 -0.02
C GLU A 216 -8.22 -25.39 -0.47
N VAL A 217 -8.10 -24.44 0.46
CA VAL A 217 -7.67 -23.05 0.13
C VAL A 217 -6.23 -23.01 -0.38
N LEU A 218 -5.34 -23.83 0.17
CA LEU A 218 -3.97 -23.94 -0.30
C LEU A 218 -3.89 -24.42 -1.76
N GLN A 219 -4.74 -25.36 -2.15
CA GLN A 219 -4.73 -25.98 -3.47
C GLN A 219 -5.59 -25.27 -4.51
N GLY A 220 -6.59 -24.46 -4.10
CA GLY A 220 -7.58 -23.90 -5.02
C GLY A 220 -7.03 -23.00 -6.11
N PHE A 221 -6.05 -22.14 -5.79
CA PHE A 221 -5.30 -21.34 -6.77
C PHE A 221 -3.86 -21.08 -6.35
N ALA A 222 -2.98 -20.78 -7.29
CA ALA A 222 -1.61 -20.39 -7.07
C ALA A 222 -1.17 -19.34 -8.10
N PRO A 223 -0.28 -18.41 -7.72
CA PRO A 223 0.38 -17.57 -8.71
C PRO A 223 1.27 -18.47 -9.57
N VAL A 224 1.28 -18.23 -10.88
CA VAL A 224 2.25 -18.90 -11.76
C VAL A 224 3.66 -18.49 -11.33
N SER A 225 4.55 -19.47 -11.24
CA SER A 225 5.97 -19.22 -10.97
C SER A 225 6.49 -18.22 -12.00
N ARG A 226 7.19 -17.20 -11.51
CA ARG A 226 7.88 -16.24 -12.37
C ARG A 226 8.72 -17.02 -13.40
N ASN A 227 8.52 -16.71 -14.68
CA ASN A 227 9.51 -17.14 -15.66
C ASN A 227 10.80 -16.38 -15.37
N PHE A 228 11.94 -16.98 -15.69
CA PHE A 228 13.24 -16.36 -15.43
C PHE A 228 13.24 -14.96 -16.07
N GLY A 229 13.37 -13.94 -15.22
CA GLY A 229 13.40 -12.53 -15.59
C GLY A 229 12.16 -11.70 -15.37
N GLU A 230 11.02 -12.34 -15.21
CA GLU A 230 9.80 -11.62 -14.92
C GLU A 230 9.97 -10.93 -13.55
N VAL A 231 9.77 -9.62 -13.53
CA VAL A 231 9.58 -8.86 -12.28
C VAL A 231 8.18 -9.11 -11.71
N PHE A 232 7.41 -10.00 -12.34
CA PHE A 232 6.07 -10.41 -11.96
C PHE A 232 6.12 -11.27 -10.70
N ASP A 233 5.33 -10.88 -9.70
CA ASP A 233 5.21 -11.65 -8.47
C ASP A 233 3.87 -11.38 -7.78
N LEU A 234 3.02 -12.39 -7.74
CA LEU A 234 1.77 -12.34 -6.97
C LEU A 234 1.77 -13.25 -5.75
N SER A 235 2.92 -13.76 -5.32
CA SER A 235 3.03 -14.64 -4.15
C SER A 235 2.52 -13.97 -2.87
N SER A 236 2.89 -12.71 -2.64
CA SER A 236 2.38 -11.95 -1.49
C SER A 236 0.88 -11.68 -1.57
N HIS A 237 0.35 -11.36 -2.75
CA HIS A 237 -1.09 -11.16 -2.98
C HIS A 237 -1.87 -12.46 -2.78
N ALA A 238 -1.42 -13.57 -3.38
CA ALA A 238 -2.04 -14.86 -3.24
C ALA A 238 -2.02 -15.36 -1.78
N ALA A 239 -0.90 -15.19 -1.08
CA ALA A 239 -0.78 -15.53 0.33
C ALA A 239 -1.79 -14.74 1.20
N VAL A 240 -1.90 -13.42 0.99
CA VAL A 240 -2.86 -12.59 1.73
C VAL A 240 -4.30 -12.95 1.39
N ILE A 241 -4.64 -13.15 0.12
CA ILE A 241 -5.99 -13.56 -0.30
C ILE A 241 -6.37 -14.90 0.34
N LYS A 242 -5.47 -15.89 0.32
CA LYS A 242 -5.72 -17.18 1.00
C LYS A 242 -5.91 -17.03 2.50
N MET A 243 -5.10 -16.16 3.15
CA MET A 243 -5.29 -15.86 4.56
C MET A 243 -6.66 -15.21 4.81
N MET A 244 -7.12 -14.31 3.94
CA MET A 244 -8.46 -13.73 4.01
C MET A 244 -9.54 -14.80 3.82
N MET A 245 -9.36 -15.74 2.89
CA MET A 245 -10.29 -16.83 2.67
C MET A 245 -10.45 -17.70 3.92
N LEU A 246 -9.32 -18.12 4.51
CA LEU A 246 -9.31 -18.91 5.75
C LEU A 246 -9.91 -18.16 6.94
N ARG A 247 -9.74 -16.83 6.98
CA ARG A 247 -10.19 -16.00 8.11
C ARG A 247 -11.66 -15.61 8.04
N PHE A 248 -12.13 -15.23 6.85
CA PHE A 248 -13.43 -14.58 6.68
C PHE A 248 -14.43 -15.44 5.91
N GLY A 249 -13.96 -16.33 5.03
CA GLY A 249 -14.78 -17.09 4.09
C GLY A 249 -14.25 -16.93 2.67
N ARG A 250 -14.63 -17.86 1.77
CA ARG A 250 -14.02 -17.98 0.43
C ARG A 250 -14.48 -16.92 -0.57
N SER A 251 -15.67 -16.36 -0.39
CA SER A 251 -16.25 -15.43 -1.37
C SER A 251 -15.76 -13.98 -1.16
N PRO A 252 -15.76 -13.13 -2.19
CA PRO A 252 -15.50 -11.70 -2.02
C PRO A 252 -16.46 -11.03 -1.03
N SER A 253 -17.70 -11.50 -0.96
CA SER A 253 -18.73 -11.03 -0.01
C SER A 253 -18.41 -11.36 1.46
N ASP A 254 -17.56 -12.35 1.71
CA ASP A 254 -17.04 -12.67 3.03
C ASP A 254 -15.79 -11.82 3.36
N MET A 255 -14.90 -11.67 2.37
CA MET A 255 -13.61 -11.00 2.51
C MET A 255 -13.68 -9.47 2.53
N PHE A 256 -14.67 -8.85 1.90
CA PHE A 256 -14.94 -7.41 2.00
C PHE A 256 -16.03 -7.10 3.03
N GLU A 257 -16.26 -5.82 3.32
CA GLU A 257 -17.36 -5.42 4.21
C GLU A 257 -18.69 -5.48 3.45
N THR A 258 -18.73 -4.88 2.26
CA THR A 258 -19.85 -4.98 1.33
C THR A 258 -19.34 -5.17 -0.09
N VAL A 259 -20.11 -5.93 -0.86
CA VAL A 259 -19.95 -6.08 -2.31
C VAL A 259 -21.33 -5.99 -2.92
N GLU A 260 -21.56 -4.96 -3.72
CA GLU A 260 -22.83 -4.70 -4.38
C GLU A 260 -22.64 -4.75 -5.89
N ALA A 261 -23.36 -5.66 -6.56
CA ALA A 261 -23.40 -5.67 -8.01
C ALA A 261 -24.15 -4.44 -8.53
N THR A 262 -23.60 -3.82 -9.56
CA THR A 262 -24.18 -2.67 -10.26
C THR A 262 -24.36 -3.01 -11.74
N LYS A 263 -25.02 -2.13 -12.51
CA LYS A 263 -25.23 -2.36 -13.96
C LYS A 263 -23.93 -2.51 -14.76
N THR A 264 -22.82 -1.91 -14.29
CA THR A 264 -21.57 -1.79 -15.04
C THR A 264 -20.36 -2.42 -14.33
N GLY A 265 -20.57 -3.08 -13.20
CA GLY A 265 -19.50 -3.60 -12.34
C GLY A 265 -19.96 -3.74 -10.89
N TYR A 266 -19.13 -3.30 -9.94
CA TYR A 266 -19.32 -3.55 -8.52
C TYR A 266 -18.97 -2.32 -7.68
N ARG A 267 -19.74 -2.06 -6.63
CA ARG A 267 -19.35 -1.18 -5.54
C ARG A 267 -18.86 -2.04 -4.39
N ILE A 268 -17.66 -1.75 -3.90
CA ILE A 268 -16.99 -2.56 -2.88
C ILE A 268 -16.61 -1.63 -1.74
N THR A 269 -17.01 -1.96 -0.52
CA THR A 269 -16.46 -1.35 0.68
C THR A 269 -15.50 -2.34 1.32
N MET A 270 -14.23 -1.95 1.42
CA MET A 270 -13.20 -2.76 2.07
C MET A 270 -13.40 -2.78 3.60
N LYS A 271 -12.75 -3.72 4.29
CA LYS A 271 -12.87 -3.85 5.76
C LYS A 271 -12.31 -2.67 6.56
N ASP A 272 -11.58 -1.76 5.90
CA ASP A 272 -11.11 -0.49 6.46
C ASP A 272 -11.98 0.71 6.04
N GLY A 273 -13.18 0.44 5.51
CA GLY A 273 -14.14 1.44 5.05
C GLY A 273 -13.78 2.08 3.70
N PHE A 274 -12.66 1.71 3.07
CA PHE A 274 -12.30 2.28 1.77
C PHE A 274 -13.25 1.78 0.68
N GLU A 275 -13.90 2.71 -0.03
CA GLU A 275 -14.82 2.39 -1.10
C GLU A 275 -14.14 2.44 -2.48
N VAL A 276 -14.40 1.43 -3.31
CA VAL A 276 -14.00 1.41 -4.72
C VAL A 276 -15.19 1.01 -5.59
N THR A 277 -15.26 1.61 -6.78
CA THR A 277 -16.18 1.17 -7.84
C THR A 277 -15.36 0.47 -8.91
N LEU A 278 -15.51 -0.85 -9.04
CA LEU A 278 -14.77 -1.68 -9.98
C LEU A 278 -15.65 -2.02 -11.18
N SER A 279 -15.24 -1.67 -12.41
CA SER A 279 -16.00 -2.03 -13.61
C SER A 279 -15.80 -3.49 -14.03
N ALA A 280 -16.75 -4.02 -14.80
CA ALA A 280 -16.61 -5.35 -15.39
C ALA A 280 -15.37 -5.47 -16.31
N GLN A 281 -15.02 -4.39 -17.02
CA GLN A 281 -13.85 -4.35 -17.90
C GLN A 281 -12.54 -4.40 -17.10
N GLU A 282 -12.44 -3.66 -15.99
CA GLU A 282 -11.27 -3.69 -15.11
C GLU A 282 -11.07 -5.07 -14.49
N LEU A 283 -12.15 -5.73 -14.07
CA LEU A 283 -12.10 -7.11 -13.58
C LEU A 283 -11.60 -8.07 -14.67
N GLN A 284 -12.14 -7.98 -15.89
CA GLN A 284 -11.67 -8.78 -17.03
C GLN A 284 -10.18 -8.53 -17.33
N ARG A 285 -9.73 -7.27 -17.28
CA ARG A 285 -8.32 -6.90 -17.44
C ARG A 285 -7.45 -7.58 -16.38
N THR A 286 -7.88 -7.57 -15.12
CA THR A 286 -7.15 -8.27 -14.05
C THR A 286 -7.12 -9.77 -14.27
N CYS A 287 -8.24 -10.42 -14.61
CA CYS A 287 -8.28 -11.86 -14.91
C CYS A 287 -7.31 -12.25 -16.04
N GLY A 288 -7.22 -11.43 -17.09
CA GLY A 288 -6.30 -11.67 -18.21
C GLY A 288 -4.82 -11.47 -17.84
N ALA A 289 -4.51 -10.69 -16.81
CA ALA A 289 -3.14 -10.29 -16.48
C ALA A 289 -2.54 -11.00 -15.25
N SER A 290 -3.36 -11.48 -14.32
CA SER A 290 -2.91 -12.04 -13.04
C SER A 290 -2.25 -13.41 -13.14
N ARG A 291 -2.51 -14.17 -14.21
CA ARG A 291 -1.98 -15.53 -14.41
C ARG A 291 -2.17 -16.42 -13.16
N LEU A 292 -3.23 -16.23 -12.38
CA LEU A 292 -3.57 -17.16 -11.31
C LEU A 292 -4.09 -18.45 -11.92
N THR A 293 -3.60 -19.59 -11.45
CA THR A 293 -3.95 -20.93 -11.96
C THR A 293 -4.34 -21.85 -10.82
N GLY A 294 -5.22 -22.81 -11.06
CA GLY A 294 -5.57 -23.81 -10.06
C GLY A 294 -6.76 -24.67 -10.49
N PRO A 295 -7.03 -25.76 -9.75
CA PRO A 295 -8.15 -26.66 -10.02
C PRO A 295 -9.51 -26.06 -9.67
N ASP A 296 -9.57 -25.04 -8.81
CA ASP A 296 -10.81 -24.38 -8.39
C ASP A 296 -10.98 -23.04 -9.15
N ALA A 297 -11.63 -23.12 -10.32
CA ALA A 297 -11.86 -21.95 -11.16
C ALA A 297 -12.68 -20.84 -10.47
N PRO A 298 -13.77 -21.14 -9.72
CA PRO A 298 -14.45 -20.15 -8.88
C PRO A 298 -13.51 -19.45 -7.89
N MET A 299 -12.71 -20.18 -7.11
CA MET A 299 -11.78 -19.56 -6.15
C MET A 299 -10.71 -18.70 -6.84
N GLY A 300 -10.25 -19.10 -8.03
CA GLY A 300 -9.36 -18.29 -8.86
C GLY A 300 -10.02 -16.98 -9.34
N ALA A 301 -11.31 -17.01 -9.67
CA ALA A 301 -12.07 -15.82 -10.04
C ALA A 301 -12.27 -14.88 -8.84
N ASP A 302 -12.58 -15.42 -7.67
CA ASP A 302 -12.66 -14.66 -6.42
C ASP A 302 -11.32 -13.99 -6.10
N ALA A 303 -10.21 -14.72 -6.25
CA ALA A 303 -8.87 -14.15 -6.07
C ALA A 303 -8.55 -13.02 -7.06
N ASN A 304 -8.98 -13.14 -8.32
CA ASN A 304 -8.86 -12.06 -9.31
C ASN A 304 -9.70 -10.84 -8.93
N PHE A 305 -10.89 -11.05 -8.38
CA PHE A 305 -11.73 -9.97 -7.87
C PHE A 305 -11.04 -9.20 -6.75
N MET A 306 -10.45 -9.92 -5.77
CA MET A 306 -9.69 -9.31 -4.68
C MET A 306 -8.49 -8.49 -5.21
N LEU A 307 -7.76 -9.05 -6.18
CA LEU A 307 -6.62 -8.36 -6.81
C LEU A 307 -7.05 -7.11 -7.58
N ALA A 308 -8.18 -7.17 -8.28
CA ALA A 308 -8.73 -6.05 -9.03
C ALA A 308 -9.15 -4.91 -8.10
N ALA A 309 -9.80 -5.24 -6.98
CA ALA A 309 -10.16 -4.27 -5.95
C ALA A 309 -8.93 -3.60 -5.33
N PHE A 310 -7.87 -4.37 -5.04
CA PHE A 310 -6.58 -3.83 -4.59
C PHE A 310 -5.97 -2.86 -5.60
N ALA A 311 -5.90 -3.26 -6.88
CA ALA A 311 -5.40 -2.39 -7.95
C ALA A 311 -6.25 -1.13 -8.11
N LYS A 312 -7.58 -1.24 -7.93
CA LYS A 312 -8.51 -0.11 -8.00
C LYS A 312 -8.32 0.88 -6.85
N ARG A 313 -8.08 0.40 -5.62
CA ARG A 313 -7.70 1.26 -4.50
C ARG A 313 -6.40 2.00 -4.80
N LYS A 314 -5.38 1.27 -5.26
CA LYS A 314 -4.08 1.86 -5.62
C LYS A 314 -4.20 2.89 -6.74
N GLN A 315 -5.09 2.68 -7.69
CA GLN A 315 -5.44 3.65 -8.72
C GLN A 315 -5.98 4.95 -8.11
N VAL A 316 -6.97 4.84 -7.21
CA VAL A 316 -7.63 5.99 -6.58
C VAL A 316 -6.66 6.74 -5.67
N GLU A 317 -5.92 6.04 -4.81
CA GLU A 317 -4.95 6.64 -3.89
C GLU A 317 -3.75 7.27 -4.63
N GLY A 318 -3.32 6.66 -5.74
CA GLY A 318 -2.20 7.14 -6.55
C GLY A 318 -2.58 8.19 -7.58
N ASN A 319 -3.86 8.42 -7.82
CA ASN A 319 -4.39 9.24 -8.92
C ASN A 319 -3.72 8.89 -10.27
N VAL A 320 -3.72 7.60 -10.62
CA VAL A 320 -3.14 7.06 -11.87
C VAL A 320 -4.19 6.32 -12.69
N GLU A 321 -3.86 5.91 -13.91
CA GLU A 321 -4.71 5.02 -14.70
C GLU A 321 -4.75 3.59 -14.12
N PHE A 322 -5.88 2.89 -14.27
CA PHE A 322 -6.07 1.54 -13.72
C PHE A 322 -4.99 0.57 -14.21
N ASP A 323 -4.68 0.58 -15.51
CA ASP A 323 -3.67 -0.32 -16.10
C ASP A 323 -2.27 -0.06 -15.52
N ALA A 324 -1.96 1.19 -15.16
CA ALA A 324 -0.69 1.53 -14.50
C ALA A 324 -0.65 1.00 -13.06
N ALA A 325 -1.76 1.15 -12.32
CA ALA A 325 -1.90 0.60 -10.98
C ALA A 325 -1.81 -0.93 -11.00
N LEU A 326 -2.55 -1.60 -11.88
CA LEU A 326 -2.53 -3.05 -12.07
C LEU A 326 -1.13 -3.52 -12.48
N SER A 327 -0.51 -2.92 -13.49
CA SER A 327 0.85 -3.27 -13.92
C SER A 327 1.87 -3.16 -12.79
N SER A 328 1.75 -2.14 -11.92
CA SER A 328 2.61 -2.02 -10.75
C SER A 328 2.32 -3.10 -9.70
N THR A 329 1.04 -3.43 -9.46
CA THR A 329 0.62 -4.49 -8.53
C THR A 329 1.16 -5.86 -8.94
N LEU A 330 1.14 -6.17 -10.23
CA LEU A 330 1.62 -7.45 -10.76
C LEU A 330 3.13 -7.67 -10.55
N ARG A 331 3.90 -6.62 -10.22
CA ARG A 331 5.35 -6.74 -9.92
C ARG A 331 5.66 -7.17 -8.47
N GLY A 332 4.62 -7.41 -7.69
CA GLY A 332 4.72 -7.70 -6.28
C GLY A 332 4.70 -6.46 -5.40
N GLU A 333 4.34 -6.70 -4.15
CA GLU A 333 4.26 -5.72 -3.07
C GLU A 333 4.73 -6.40 -1.79
N HIS A 334 5.34 -5.64 -0.88
CA HIS A 334 5.64 -6.15 0.45
C HIS A 334 4.34 -6.61 1.14
N THR A 335 4.39 -7.72 1.86
CA THR A 335 3.21 -8.33 2.52
C THR A 335 2.42 -7.33 3.36
N TYR A 336 3.08 -6.44 4.09
CA TYR A 336 2.41 -5.37 4.84
C TYR A 336 1.60 -4.40 3.95
N ARG A 337 2.14 -4.03 2.77
CA ARG A 337 1.44 -3.17 1.81
C ARG A 337 0.26 -3.88 1.18
N VAL A 338 0.39 -5.17 0.89
CA VAL A 338 -0.74 -6.01 0.43
C VAL A 338 -1.85 -6.03 1.49
N LEU A 339 -1.51 -6.35 2.75
CA LEU A 339 -2.47 -6.36 3.85
C LEU A 339 -3.16 -4.99 4.02
N LYS A 340 -2.38 -3.91 4.01
CA LYS A 340 -2.92 -2.55 4.10
C LYS A 340 -3.85 -2.23 2.93
N GLY A 341 -3.41 -2.48 1.69
CA GLY A 341 -4.21 -2.17 0.49
C GLY A 341 -5.43 -3.07 0.30
N MET A 342 -5.44 -4.27 0.88
CA MET A 342 -6.63 -5.13 0.99
C MET A 342 -7.60 -4.68 2.11
N GLY A 343 -7.31 -3.56 2.78
CA GLY A 343 -8.15 -3.01 3.85
C GLY A 343 -8.05 -3.76 5.18
N LEU A 344 -6.94 -4.47 5.43
CA LEU A 344 -6.78 -5.28 6.64
C LEU A 344 -6.01 -4.58 7.76
N ILE A 345 -5.59 -3.33 7.58
CA ILE A 345 -4.64 -2.64 8.47
C ILE A 345 -4.99 -2.71 9.96
N GLY A 346 -6.27 -2.65 10.34
CA GLY A 346 -6.69 -2.78 11.74
C GLY A 346 -6.67 -4.21 12.28
N PHE A 347 -6.82 -5.20 11.39
CA PHE A 347 -6.86 -6.62 11.73
C PHE A 347 -5.46 -7.23 11.87
N ILE A 348 -4.41 -6.55 11.38
CA ILE A 348 -3.04 -7.05 11.40
C ILE A 348 -2.53 -7.24 12.83
N ARG A 349 -1.89 -8.38 13.09
CA ARG A 349 -1.09 -8.66 14.29
C ARG A 349 0.30 -9.08 13.83
N VAL A 350 1.34 -8.34 14.24
CA VAL A 350 2.72 -8.74 14.02
C VAL A 350 3.06 -9.82 15.03
N VAL A 351 3.55 -10.96 14.57
CA VAL A 351 3.78 -12.12 15.43
C VAL A 351 5.16 -12.72 15.24
N PRO A 352 5.80 -13.21 16.33
CA PRO A 352 7.07 -13.90 16.26
C PRO A 352 6.91 -15.32 15.64
N PRO A 353 8.02 -15.94 15.21
CA PRO A 353 8.01 -17.28 14.62
C PRO A 353 7.30 -18.34 15.47
N ASP A 354 7.44 -18.29 16.80
CA ASP A 354 6.84 -19.28 17.71
C ASP A 354 5.31 -19.26 17.66
N LYS A 355 4.71 -18.06 17.52
CA LYS A 355 3.26 -17.91 17.35
C LYS A 355 2.76 -18.46 16.03
N LEU A 356 3.57 -18.35 14.97
CA LEU A 356 3.23 -18.90 13.67
C LEU A 356 3.26 -20.44 13.63
N ARG A 357 3.96 -21.07 14.58
CA ARG A 357 4.06 -22.53 14.73
C ARG A 357 3.00 -23.16 15.63
N GLU A 358 2.17 -22.36 16.30
CA GLU A 358 1.09 -22.90 17.12
C GLU A 358 0.11 -23.71 16.23
N PRO A 359 -0.41 -24.85 16.70
CA PRO A 359 -1.40 -25.61 15.94
C PRO A 359 -2.64 -24.76 15.61
N GLY A 360 -3.13 -24.83 14.38
CA GLY A 360 -4.23 -24.02 13.87
C GLY A 360 -3.86 -22.58 13.53
N SER A 361 -2.58 -22.21 13.65
CA SER A 361 -2.10 -20.87 13.26
C SER A 361 -2.15 -20.68 11.75
N VAL A 362 -2.73 -19.56 11.34
CA VAL A 362 -2.71 -19.08 9.94
C VAL A 362 -2.14 -17.67 9.92
N GLY A 363 -1.12 -17.44 9.09
CA GLY A 363 -0.51 -16.13 8.92
C GLY A 363 0.17 -15.98 7.56
N VAL A 364 0.82 -14.83 7.34
CA VAL A 364 1.63 -14.56 6.15
C VAL A 364 2.98 -14.00 6.56
N ILE A 365 4.02 -14.38 5.83
CA ILE A 365 5.37 -13.85 6.04
C ILE A 365 5.86 -13.18 4.76
N SER A 366 6.74 -12.19 4.91
CA SER A 366 7.54 -11.71 3.80
C SER A 366 8.64 -12.73 3.52
N THR A 367 8.90 -13.02 2.26
CA THR A 367 10.07 -13.79 1.83
C THR A 367 11.05 -12.86 1.12
N PHE A 368 11.88 -13.38 0.21
CA PHE A 368 12.86 -12.55 -0.50
C PHE A 368 12.18 -11.50 -1.41
N ASN A 369 12.69 -10.26 -1.47
CA ASN A 369 12.15 -9.14 -2.25
C ASN A 369 10.68 -8.77 -1.92
N TYR A 370 9.80 -8.74 -2.93
CA TYR A 370 8.36 -8.45 -2.83
C TYR A 370 7.52 -9.72 -2.71
N SER A 371 8.16 -10.88 -2.55
CA SER A 371 7.49 -12.16 -2.44
C SER A 371 6.95 -12.37 -1.02
N GLY A 372 5.90 -13.18 -0.90
CA GLY A 372 5.34 -13.59 0.40
C GLY A 372 4.85 -15.03 0.38
N ALA A 373 4.69 -15.61 1.56
CA ALA A 373 4.22 -16.98 1.74
C ALA A 373 3.08 -17.03 2.75
N LEU A 374 2.09 -17.90 2.50
CA LEU A 374 1.11 -18.27 3.51
C LEU A 374 1.77 -19.24 4.48
N VAL A 375 1.53 -19.04 5.77
CA VAL A 375 1.90 -19.97 6.83
C VAL A 375 0.62 -20.61 7.35
N ALA A 376 0.59 -21.94 7.37
CA ALA A 376 -0.43 -22.73 8.04
C ALA A 376 0.25 -23.80 8.90
N ASP A 377 -0.13 -23.92 10.17
CA ASP A 377 0.40 -24.92 11.10
C ASP A 377 1.95 -24.94 11.18
N GLY A 378 2.56 -23.74 11.16
CA GLY A 378 4.02 -23.58 11.20
C GLY A 378 4.76 -23.91 9.91
N ILE A 379 4.04 -24.24 8.83
CA ILE A 379 4.59 -24.51 7.50
C ILE A 379 4.34 -23.32 6.59
N LYS A 380 5.40 -22.74 6.04
CA LYS A 380 5.30 -21.74 4.96
C LYS A 380 5.15 -22.42 3.61
N HIS A 381 4.26 -21.89 2.79
CA HIS A 381 3.93 -22.37 1.44
C HIS A 381 4.32 -21.30 0.41
N ASP A 382 5.35 -21.54 -0.40
CA ASP A 382 5.88 -20.62 -1.41
C ASP A 382 6.01 -21.27 -2.79
N ASN A 383 5.17 -20.86 -3.76
CA ASN A 383 5.30 -21.30 -5.17
C ASN A 383 5.45 -22.83 -5.34
N GLY A 384 4.72 -23.63 -4.55
CA GLY A 384 4.78 -25.10 -4.57
C GLY A 384 5.80 -25.72 -3.59
N GLY A 385 6.65 -24.91 -2.97
CA GLY A 385 7.53 -25.29 -1.87
C GLY A 385 6.80 -25.33 -0.52
N GLN A 386 7.32 -26.16 0.38
CA GLN A 386 6.91 -26.22 1.78
C GLN A 386 8.15 -26.22 2.67
N ALA A 387 8.17 -25.36 3.67
CA ALA A 387 9.26 -25.30 4.64
C ALA A 387 8.73 -24.96 6.03
N ALA A 388 9.40 -25.41 7.09
CA ALA A 388 9.07 -24.96 8.44
C ALA A 388 9.44 -23.48 8.63
N VAL A 389 8.62 -22.74 9.36
CA VAL A 389 8.95 -21.38 9.81
C VAL A 389 10.12 -21.45 10.78
N SER A 390 11.17 -20.65 10.56
CA SER A 390 12.41 -20.67 11.36
C SER A 390 12.64 -19.37 12.16
N LYS A 391 12.90 -18.25 11.49
CA LYS A 391 13.22 -16.96 12.12
C LYS A 391 12.36 -15.80 11.63
N ASP A 392 11.48 -16.06 10.67
CA ASP A 392 10.71 -15.05 9.98
C ASP A 392 9.54 -14.58 10.87
N TYR A 393 9.53 -13.28 11.24
CA TYR A 393 8.33 -12.65 11.76
C TYR A 393 7.27 -12.59 10.66
N GLY A 394 6.00 -12.66 11.06
CA GLY A 394 4.89 -12.58 10.13
C GLY A 394 3.73 -11.76 10.65
N TYR A 395 2.65 -11.82 9.88
CA TYR A 395 1.40 -11.16 10.15
C TYR A 395 0.30 -12.21 10.27
N GLN A 396 -0.49 -12.13 11.35
CA GLN A 396 -1.76 -12.84 11.46
C GLN A 396 -2.91 -11.83 11.41
N LEU A 397 -4.12 -12.31 11.16
CA LEU A 397 -5.32 -11.52 11.36
C LEU A 397 -5.89 -11.80 12.74
N ALA A 398 -6.37 -10.76 13.43
CA ALA A 398 -7.02 -10.89 14.73
C ALA A 398 -8.14 -11.96 14.66
N ALA A 399 -8.08 -12.95 15.55
CA ALA A 399 -9.06 -14.03 15.61
C ALA A 399 -10.43 -13.50 16.08
N ASP A 400 -11.52 -14.10 15.59
CA ASP A 400 -12.83 -13.88 16.20
C ASP A 400 -12.81 -14.63 17.53
N VAL A 401 -12.91 -13.91 18.64
CA VAL A 401 -13.13 -14.54 19.93
C VAL A 401 -14.61 -14.95 19.96
N PRO A 402 -14.93 -16.24 20.20
CA PRO A 402 -16.31 -16.69 20.31
C PRO A 402 -17.07 -15.83 21.32
N VAL A 403 -18.29 -15.43 20.96
CA VAL A 403 -19.20 -14.77 21.91
C VAL A 403 -19.47 -15.75 23.05
N GLU A 404 -19.28 -15.28 24.28
CA GLU A 404 -19.52 -16.07 25.50
C GLU A 404 -20.94 -16.66 25.46
N PRO A 405 -21.12 -18.00 25.59
CA PRO A 405 -22.42 -18.66 25.41
C PRO A 405 -23.51 -18.16 26.36
N ASN A 406 -23.11 -17.64 27.52
CA ASN A 406 -24.00 -17.16 28.59
C ASN A 406 -24.14 -15.63 28.62
N GLY A 407 -23.49 -14.92 27.71
CA GLY A 407 -23.49 -13.46 27.68
C GLY A 407 -24.77 -12.89 27.08
N LYS A 408 -25.24 -11.76 27.61
CA LYS A 408 -26.38 -11.01 27.06
C LYS A 408 -25.87 -9.79 26.27
N PRO A 409 -26.60 -9.30 25.25
CA PRO A 409 -26.29 -8.01 24.65
C PRO A 409 -26.26 -6.92 25.73
N ALA A 410 -25.17 -6.15 25.80
CA ALA A 410 -25.04 -5.11 26.80
C ALA A 410 -26.12 -4.04 26.61
N GLN A 411 -26.64 -3.50 27.72
CA GLN A 411 -27.59 -2.41 27.71
C GLN A 411 -26.86 -1.08 27.97
N PHE A 412 -27.04 -0.13 27.07
CA PHE A 412 -26.48 1.21 27.15
C PHE A 412 -27.58 2.26 27.32
N SER A 413 -27.25 3.54 27.19
CA SER A 413 -28.24 4.62 27.18
C SER A 413 -29.41 4.32 26.23
N ALA A 414 -30.59 4.86 26.55
CA ALA A 414 -31.81 4.65 25.76
C ALA A 414 -31.73 5.22 24.32
N VAL A 415 -30.62 5.90 24.00
CA VAL A 415 -30.36 6.46 22.67
C VAL A 415 -30.20 5.31 21.66
N PRO A 416 -30.99 5.30 20.57
CA PRO A 416 -30.89 4.26 19.55
C PRO A 416 -29.48 4.21 18.92
N VAL A 417 -29.02 3.00 18.62
CA VAL A 417 -27.73 2.75 17.96
C VAL A 417 -27.63 3.58 16.67
N GLY A 418 -26.49 4.27 16.47
CA GLY A 418 -26.26 5.15 15.32
C GLY A 418 -26.70 6.60 15.50
N THR A 419 -27.47 6.92 16.56
CA THR A 419 -27.91 8.30 16.82
C THR A 419 -26.77 9.13 17.40
N LYS A 420 -26.45 10.26 16.78
CA LYS A 420 -25.42 11.19 17.27
C LYS A 420 -25.85 11.84 18.59
N PRO A 421 -24.90 12.16 19.49
CA PRO A 421 -25.17 13.03 20.64
C PRO A 421 -25.77 14.37 20.20
N VAL A 422 -26.75 14.88 20.95
CA VAL A 422 -27.35 16.20 20.68
C VAL A 422 -26.38 17.33 21.03
N ASP A 423 -25.68 17.19 22.16
CA ASP A 423 -24.63 18.12 22.60
C ASP A 423 -23.35 17.35 22.92
N ILE A 424 -22.44 17.25 21.93
CA ILE A 424 -21.14 16.60 22.10
C ILE A 424 -20.13 17.46 22.86
N TRP A 425 -20.44 18.74 23.11
CA TRP A 425 -19.54 19.70 23.74
C TRP A 425 -19.69 19.64 25.26
N ASN A 426 -20.89 19.98 25.77
CA ASN A 426 -21.17 19.98 27.21
C ASN A 426 -21.70 18.64 27.72
N GLY A 427 -22.19 17.77 26.82
CA GLY A 427 -22.76 16.49 27.23
C GLY A 427 -21.73 15.57 27.88
N PHE A 428 -20.48 15.57 27.41
CA PHE A 428 -19.33 15.16 28.20
C PHE A 428 -18.05 15.89 27.77
N TYR A 429 -17.12 16.10 28.71
CA TYR A 429 -15.82 16.71 28.45
C TYR A 429 -14.76 16.26 29.46
N GLN A 430 -13.50 16.57 29.13
CA GLN A 430 -12.32 16.25 29.91
C GLN A 430 -12.33 16.92 31.29
N GLY A 431 -12.09 16.16 32.36
CA GLY A 431 -11.90 16.70 33.71
C GLY A 431 -10.51 16.51 34.31
N VAL A 432 -9.56 15.84 33.63
CA VAL A 432 -8.16 15.66 34.06
C VAL A 432 -7.24 15.98 32.90
N GLU A 433 -6.16 16.72 33.14
CA GLU A 433 -5.14 17.02 32.13
C GLU A 433 -4.47 15.73 31.59
N GLY A 434 -4.10 15.72 30.30
CA GLY A 434 -3.36 14.61 29.69
C GLY A 434 -4.21 13.58 28.93
N ASN A 435 -5.53 13.54 29.08
CA ASN A 435 -6.41 12.59 28.35
C ASN A 435 -7.14 13.16 27.13
N CYS A 436 -6.75 14.36 26.70
CA CYS A 436 -7.35 15.08 25.56
C CYS A 436 -7.40 14.25 24.28
N VAL A 437 -6.36 13.46 23.99
CA VAL A 437 -6.30 12.55 22.83
C VAL A 437 -7.38 11.46 22.91
N THR A 438 -7.64 10.93 24.10
CA THR A 438 -8.70 9.94 24.30
C THR A 438 -10.08 10.58 24.21
N VAL A 439 -10.28 11.76 24.80
CA VAL A 439 -11.56 12.48 24.75
C VAL A 439 -11.92 12.87 23.32
N SER A 440 -10.99 13.47 22.57
CA SER A 440 -11.23 13.88 21.19
C SER A 440 -11.56 12.69 20.28
N ALA A 441 -10.88 11.55 20.48
CA ALA A 441 -11.17 10.31 19.76
C ALA A 441 -12.55 9.73 20.09
N ILE A 442 -12.96 9.72 21.36
CA ILE A 442 -14.31 9.28 21.78
C ILE A 442 -15.37 10.19 21.15
N LYS A 443 -15.20 11.51 21.22
CA LYS A 443 -16.14 12.47 20.62
C LYS A 443 -16.23 12.26 19.10
N ALA A 444 -15.10 12.11 18.42
CA ALA A 444 -15.08 11.84 16.98
C ALA A 444 -15.83 10.53 16.65
N ALA A 445 -15.59 9.46 17.42
CA ALA A 445 -16.25 8.18 17.25
C ALA A 445 -17.77 8.28 17.44
N MET A 446 -18.23 8.98 18.48
CA MET A 446 -19.65 9.18 18.76
C MET A 446 -20.35 10.04 17.70
N MET A 447 -19.67 11.05 17.15
CA MET A 447 -20.23 11.86 16.06
C MET A 447 -20.28 11.12 14.72
N LYS A 448 -19.38 10.16 14.50
CA LYS A 448 -19.37 9.32 13.29
C LYS A 448 -20.36 8.16 13.37
N TYR A 449 -20.39 7.45 14.49
CA TYR A 449 -21.06 6.17 14.63
C TYR A 449 -22.23 6.15 15.64
N GLY A 450 -22.49 7.29 16.29
CA GLY A 450 -23.53 7.45 17.30
C GLY A 450 -23.01 7.33 18.74
N GLN A 451 -23.79 7.89 19.67
CA GLN A 451 -23.50 7.92 21.11
C GLN A 451 -23.34 6.51 21.69
N ASN A 452 -24.29 5.63 21.37
CA ASN A 452 -24.35 4.29 21.94
C ASN A 452 -23.08 3.48 21.54
N PRO A 453 -22.33 2.90 22.48
CA PRO A 453 -21.11 2.14 22.19
C PRO A 453 -21.29 0.97 21.22
N MET A 454 -22.51 0.41 21.08
CA MET A 454 -22.82 -0.61 20.07
C MET A 454 -22.80 -0.06 18.64
N GLY A 455 -22.89 1.26 18.47
CA GLY A 455 -22.66 1.92 17.18
C GLY A 455 -21.18 1.96 16.83
N ILE A 456 -20.28 2.03 17.82
CA ILE A 456 -18.83 2.16 17.62
C ILE A 456 -18.15 0.79 17.57
N PHE A 457 -18.51 -0.14 18.45
CA PHE A 457 -17.95 -1.50 18.49
C PHE A 457 -18.79 -2.50 17.69
N LYS A 458 -18.17 -3.60 17.26
CA LYS A 458 -18.85 -4.64 16.48
C LYS A 458 -19.85 -5.42 17.35
N HIS A 459 -19.41 -5.82 18.54
CA HIS A 459 -20.25 -6.48 19.53
C HIS A 459 -19.84 -6.07 20.94
N VAL A 460 -20.85 -5.89 21.81
CA VAL A 460 -20.63 -5.77 23.25
C VAL A 460 -21.53 -6.78 23.95
N THR A 461 -20.91 -7.67 24.69
CA THR A 461 -21.58 -8.72 25.46
C THR A 461 -21.32 -8.47 26.94
N GLU A 462 -22.39 -8.35 27.71
CA GLU A 462 -22.34 -8.27 29.16
C GLU A 462 -22.30 -9.69 29.75
N THR A 463 -21.41 -9.89 30.72
CA THR A 463 -21.24 -11.12 31.51
C THR A 463 -21.41 -10.77 32.99
N PRO A 464 -21.63 -11.76 33.88
CA PRO A 464 -21.72 -11.49 35.33
C PRO A 464 -20.49 -10.78 35.92
N GLU A 465 -19.32 -10.95 35.30
CA GLU A 465 -18.05 -10.39 35.76
C GLU A 465 -17.75 -9.00 35.14
N GLY A 466 -18.40 -8.65 34.03
CA GLY A 466 -18.16 -7.41 33.30
C GLY A 466 -18.57 -7.49 31.84
N PHE A 467 -17.64 -7.18 30.93
CA PHE A 467 -17.94 -7.04 29.50
C PHE A 467 -16.88 -7.70 28.63
N THR A 468 -17.35 -8.35 27.57
CA THR A 468 -16.56 -8.74 26.41
C THR A 468 -16.92 -7.83 25.24
N THR A 469 -15.96 -7.07 24.76
CA THR A 469 -16.13 -6.12 23.64
C THR A 469 -15.28 -6.55 22.46
N ILE A 470 -15.92 -6.73 21.31
CA ILE A 470 -15.26 -6.96 20.03
C ILE A 470 -15.27 -5.65 19.25
N MET A 471 -14.09 -5.08 19.04
CA MET A 471 -13.90 -3.82 18.32
C MET A 471 -14.04 -4.03 16.80
N ARG A 472 -14.20 -2.93 16.04
CA ARG A 472 -14.37 -2.97 14.57
C ARG A 472 -13.19 -3.60 13.84
N ASP A 473 -11.99 -3.48 14.39
CA ASP A 473 -10.77 -4.08 13.84
C ASP A 473 -10.52 -5.52 14.31
N GLY A 474 -11.53 -6.16 14.93
CA GLY A 474 -11.48 -7.53 15.43
C GLY A 474 -10.73 -7.70 16.75
N CYS A 475 -10.17 -6.63 17.33
CA CYS A 475 -9.58 -6.73 18.66
C CYS A 475 -10.67 -7.04 19.70
N THR A 476 -10.45 -8.05 20.53
CA THR A 476 -11.36 -8.37 21.63
C THR A 476 -10.73 -7.96 22.95
N VAL A 477 -11.48 -7.21 23.75
CA VAL A 477 -11.09 -6.83 25.10
C VAL A 477 -12.12 -7.33 26.11
N ARG A 478 -11.64 -7.74 27.28
CA ARG A 478 -12.46 -8.17 28.40
C ARG A 478 -12.10 -7.33 29.61
N PHE A 479 -13.08 -6.67 30.21
CA PHE A 479 -12.86 -5.88 31.42
C PHE A 479 -14.01 -6.06 32.40
N THR A 480 -13.67 -6.05 33.68
CA THR A 480 -14.61 -6.31 34.77
C THR A 480 -15.45 -5.08 35.11
N HIS A 481 -16.55 -5.26 35.85
CA HIS A 481 -17.29 -4.13 36.43
C HIS A 481 -16.40 -3.26 37.35
N VAL A 482 -15.45 -3.88 38.08
CA VAL A 482 -14.48 -3.14 38.91
C VAL A 482 -13.56 -2.28 38.05
N GLU A 483 -13.07 -2.82 36.94
CA GLU A 483 -12.23 -2.06 36.00
C GLU A 483 -13.01 -0.92 35.33
N LEU A 484 -14.29 -1.12 35.01
CA LEU A 484 -15.15 -0.03 34.52
C LEU A 484 -15.29 1.09 35.56
N GLN A 485 -15.44 0.77 36.84
CA GLN A 485 -15.48 1.79 37.91
C GLN A 485 -14.15 2.51 38.09
N ARG A 486 -13.02 1.80 37.98
CA ARG A 486 -11.69 2.43 38.01
C ARG A 486 -11.47 3.33 36.80
N ALA A 487 -11.90 2.90 35.62
CA ALA A 487 -11.86 3.69 34.40
C ALA A 487 -12.68 4.96 34.54
N ARG A 488 -13.87 4.91 35.16
CA ARG A 488 -14.68 6.10 35.48
C ARG A 488 -13.91 7.10 36.33
N ALA A 489 -13.32 6.64 37.43
CA ALA A 489 -12.55 7.49 38.34
C ALA A 489 -11.32 8.11 37.64
N ALA A 490 -10.61 7.32 36.82
CA ALA A 490 -9.41 7.78 36.13
C ALA A 490 -9.69 8.68 34.92
N ALA A 491 -10.79 8.46 34.20
CA ALA A 491 -11.22 9.32 33.10
C ALA A 491 -11.61 10.71 33.60
N ASN A 492 -12.26 10.74 34.77
CA ASN A 492 -12.82 11.95 35.39
C ASN A 492 -13.61 12.81 34.40
N PHE A 493 -14.45 12.18 33.58
CA PHE A 493 -15.29 12.91 32.64
C PHE A 493 -16.40 13.66 33.38
N HIS A 494 -16.67 14.87 32.93
CA HIS A 494 -17.75 15.74 33.42
C HIS A 494 -18.75 15.99 32.30
N GLY A 495 -19.99 16.34 32.62
CA GLY A 495 -21.03 16.62 31.64
C GLY A 495 -22.43 16.62 32.23
N GLU A 496 -23.36 17.29 31.56
CA GLU A 496 -24.77 17.36 31.98
C GLU A 496 -25.56 16.10 31.59
N ASP A 497 -25.17 15.44 30.51
CA ASP A 497 -25.78 14.20 30.04
C ASP A 497 -25.09 12.99 30.68
N LYS A 498 -25.68 12.50 31.76
CA LYS A 498 -25.16 11.33 32.49
C LYS A 498 -25.08 10.07 31.61
N GLY A 499 -26.02 9.89 30.67
CA GLY A 499 -26.01 8.73 29.78
C GLY A 499 -24.84 8.80 28.80
N LEU A 500 -24.56 9.99 28.25
CA LEU A 500 -23.41 10.21 27.39
C LEU A 500 -22.08 10.05 28.13
N VAL A 501 -21.99 10.55 29.36
CA VAL A 501 -20.81 10.33 30.22
C VAL A 501 -20.59 8.84 30.48
N ASP A 502 -21.65 8.07 30.77
CA ASP A 502 -21.56 6.63 31.00
C ASP A 502 -21.08 5.87 29.76
N ASP A 503 -21.62 6.22 28.58
CA ASP A 503 -21.21 5.66 27.30
C ASP A 503 -19.73 6.01 26.98
N ALA A 504 -19.30 7.24 27.25
CA ALA A 504 -17.92 7.69 27.07
C ALA A 504 -16.95 6.97 28.02
N VAL A 505 -17.33 6.78 29.29
CA VAL A 505 -16.55 6.02 30.28
C VAL A 505 -16.39 4.56 29.85
N PHE A 506 -17.41 3.95 29.25
CA PHE A 506 -17.32 2.61 28.71
C PHE A 506 -16.27 2.52 27.58
N LEU A 507 -16.31 3.45 26.63
CA LEU A 507 -15.32 3.54 25.55
C LEU A 507 -13.91 3.74 26.10
N TYR A 508 -13.76 4.59 27.11
CA TYR A 508 -12.49 4.81 27.81
C TYR A 508 -11.96 3.52 28.47
N ALA A 509 -12.82 2.77 29.16
CA ALA A 509 -12.46 1.49 29.80
C ALA A 509 -12.00 0.43 28.78
N ALA A 510 -12.72 0.28 27.68
CA ALA A 510 -12.34 -0.60 26.58
C ALA A 510 -10.98 -0.19 25.98
N SER A 511 -10.76 1.11 25.82
CA SER A 511 -9.52 1.69 25.32
C SER A 511 -8.33 1.45 26.26
N ALA A 512 -8.53 1.57 27.57
CA ALA A 512 -7.53 1.24 28.59
C ALA A 512 -7.20 -0.25 28.62
N LYS A 513 -8.22 -1.11 28.48
CA LYS A 513 -8.00 -2.57 28.43
C LYS A 513 -7.19 -2.97 27.19
N ARG A 514 -7.42 -2.31 26.06
CA ARG A 514 -6.60 -2.50 24.86
C ARG A 514 -5.17 -2.00 25.05
N ALA A 515 -4.98 -0.84 25.70
CA ALA A 515 -3.64 -0.36 26.06
C ALA A 515 -2.87 -1.37 26.91
N GLN A 516 -3.54 -1.96 27.92
CA GLN A 516 -2.97 -3.03 28.75
C GLN A 516 -2.54 -4.23 27.90
N LEU A 517 -3.44 -4.72 27.03
CA LEU A 517 -3.21 -5.89 26.18
C LEU A 517 -2.04 -5.68 25.22
N GLU A 518 -1.93 -4.49 24.62
CA GLU A 518 -0.89 -4.15 23.64
C GLU A 518 0.40 -3.62 24.29
N ASN A 519 0.48 -3.62 25.63
CA ASN A 519 1.58 -3.04 26.39
C ASN A 519 1.95 -1.62 25.93
N HIS A 520 0.93 -0.76 25.83
CA HIS A 520 1.10 0.65 25.46
C HIS A 520 2.21 1.33 26.28
N GLU A 521 3.05 2.10 25.60
CA GLU A 521 4.26 2.74 26.13
C GLU A 521 5.23 1.79 26.84
N PHE A 522 5.21 0.51 26.48
CA PHE A 522 6.01 -0.57 27.07
C PHE A 522 5.80 -0.81 28.57
N ARG A 523 4.79 -0.17 29.18
CA ARG A 523 4.52 -0.24 30.63
C ARG A 523 3.07 -0.60 30.98
N ALA A 524 2.11 -0.45 30.06
CA ALA A 524 0.70 -0.69 30.34
C ALA A 524 0.38 -2.15 30.73
N SER A 525 1.15 -3.14 30.26
CA SER A 525 0.91 -4.55 30.57
C SER A 525 1.07 -4.89 32.05
N ALA A 526 1.74 -4.04 32.83
CA ALA A 526 1.96 -4.26 34.26
C ALA A 526 0.67 -4.36 35.07
N SER A 527 -0.36 -3.56 34.73
CA SER A 527 -1.68 -3.60 35.37
C SER A 527 -2.68 -2.72 34.63
N PHE A 528 -3.99 -2.89 34.90
CA PHE A 528 -5.02 -2.00 34.38
C PHE A 528 -4.80 -0.55 34.85
N ASP A 529 -4.36 -0.34 36.09
CA ASP A 529 -4.04 0.99 36.60
C ASP A 529 -2.83 1.62 35.90
N ALA A 530 -1.82 0.81 35.52
CA ALA A 530 -0.71 1.28 34.71
C ALA A 530 -1.18 1.69 33.31
N ALA A 531 -2.12 0.94 32.71
CA ALA A 531 -2.72 1.29 31.43
C ALA A 531 -3.53 2.60 31.52
N LEU A 532 -4.36 2.77 32.56
CA LEU A 532 -5.09 4.02 32.79
C LEU A 532 -4.17 5.24 32.87
N LYS A 533 -2.97 5.08 33.44
CA LYS A 533 -1.96 6.15 33.48
C LYS A 533 -1.42 6.52 32.10
N THR A 534 -1.24 5.56 31.19
CA THR A 534 -0.79 5.82 29.80
C THR A 534 -1.83 6.54 28.94
N LEU A 535 -3.07 6.62 29.41
CA LEU A 535 -4.13 7.37 28.73
C LEU A 535 -4.24 8.82 29.22
N ASN A 536 -3.54 9.15 30.32
CA ASN A 536 -3.70 10.38 31.09
C ASN A 536 -2.40 11.20 31.16
N ASP A 537 -1.35 10.88 30.40
CA ASP A 537 -0.03 11.54 30.47
C ASP A 537 0.42 12.20 29.16
N GLY A 538 -0.50 12.39 28.21
CA GLY A 538 -0.23 13.06 26.94
C GLY A 538 0.23 12.08 25.86
N GLU A 539 -0.74 11.58 25.09
CA GLU A 539 -0.50 10.56 24.07
C GLU A 539 -0.17 11.14 22.68
N ILE A 540 0.33 10.28 21.80
CA ILE A 540 0.57 10.63 20.39
C ILE A 540 -0.79 10.70 19.65
N PRO A 541 -1.02 11.73 18.80
CA PRO A 541 -2.25 11.84 18.02
C PRO A 541 -2.54 10.58 17.20
N GLY A 542 -3.76 10.04 17.35
CA GLY A 542 -4.22 8.84 16.65
C GLY A 542 -4.16 7.55 17.48
N ASP A 543 -3.40 7.50 18.58
CA ASP A 543 -3.31 6.30 19.43
C ASP A 543 -4.65 5.93 20.05
N ALA A 544 -5.43 6.92 20.50
CA ALA A 544 -6.77 6.67 21.03
C ALA A 544 -7.74 6.11 19.98
N LEU A 545 -7.68 6.58 18.73
CA LEU A 545 -8.49 6.02 17.63
C LEU A 545 -8.10 4.56 17.38
N ARG A 546 -6.80 4.23 17.47
CA ARG A 546 -6.33 2.85 17.41
C ARG A 546 -6.83 2.01 18.57
N ARG A 547 -6.77 2.52 19.80
CA ARG A 547 -7.25 1.80 21.00
C ARG A 547 -8.77 1.63 21.04
N LEU A 548 -9.54 2.45 20.31
CA LEU A 548 -10.97 2.24 20.08
C LEU A 548 -11.26 1.27 18.91
N GLY A 549 -10.23 0.74 18.25
CA GLY A 549 -10.37 -0.14 17.08
C GLY A 549 -10.81 0.58 15.81
N LEU A 550 -10.54 1.87 15.72
CA LEU A 550 -10.88 2.74 14.59
C LEU A 550 -9.67 3.08 13.71
N TYR A 551 -8.51 2.47 13.96
CA TYR A 551 -7.28 2.73 13.19
C TYR A 551 -7.50 2.52 11.68
N ALA A 552 -8.20 1.43 11.32
CA ALA A 552 -8.54 1.13 9.93
C ALA A 552 -9.46 2.19 9.31
N PHE A 553 -10.25 2.90 10.09
CA PHE A 553 -11.20 3.91 9.66
C PHE A 553 -10.68 5.34 9.86
N THR A 554 -9.37 5.49 10.12
CA THR A 554 -8.72 6.78 10.31
C THR A 554 -7.88 7.13 9.08
N ARG A 555 -7.93 8.38 8.63
CA ARG A 555 -7.08 8.90 7.54
C ARG A 555 -6.42 10.21 7.95
N SER A 556 -5.25 10.48 7.39
CA SER A 556 -4.66 11.81 7.44
C SER A 556 -5.61 12.81 6.79
N SER A 557 -5.70 13.99 7.38
CA SER A 557 -6.52 15.11 6.92
C SER A 557 -5.66 16.38 6.90
N SER A 558 -6.25 17.49 6.48
CA SER A 558 -5.70 18.83 6.69
C SER A 558 -6.60 19.61 7.66
N VAL A 559 -6.04 20.66 8.28
CA VAL A 559 -6.83 21.58 9.11
C VAL A 559 -7.97 22.21 8.30
N GLN A 560 -7.69 22.54 7.03
CA GLN A 560 -8.67 23.13 6.09
C GLN A 560 -9.81 22.16 5.79
N GLU A 561 -9.53 20.87 5.60
CA GLU A 561 -10.55 19.86 5.38
C GLU A 561 -11.45 19.69 6.63
N LEU A 562 -10.86 19.67 7.83
CA LEU A 562 -11.65 19.61 9.08
C LEU A 562 -12.50 20.88 9.26
N ALA A 563 -11.96 22.05 8.93
CA ALA A 563 -12.68 23.34 8.95
C ALA A 563 -13.86 23.36 7.97
N SER A 564 -13.79 22.63 6.86
CA SER A 564 -14.90 22.50 5.90
C SER A 564 -16.06 21.62 6.39
N GLY A 565 -15.92 21.02 7.58
CA GLY A 565 -16.98 20.28 8.26
C GLY A 565 -16.78 18.77 8.36
N VAL A 566 -15.65 18.24 7.88
CA VAL A 566 -15.31 16.82 8.03
C VAL A 566 -15.00 16.52 9.50
N PRO A 567 -15.72 15.58 10.15
CA PRO A 567 -15.46 15.26 11.55
C PRO A 567 -14.13 14.52 11.72
N GLY A 568 -13.38 14.89 12.75
CA GLY A 568 -12.03 14.36 12.97
C GLY A 568 -11.40 14.81 14.28
N THR A 569 -10.09 14.58 14.41
CA THR A 569 -9.29 15.07 15.53
C THR A 569 -8.19 15.96 14.99
N LEU A 570 -7.89 17.03 15.72
CA LEU A 570 -6.79 17.94 15.43
C LEU A 570 -5.91 18.05 16.67
N ALA A 571 -4.61 17.84 16.51
CA ALA A 571 -3.69 17.85 17.65
C ALA A 571 -2.40 18.61 17.36
N ASN A 572 -1.81 19.17 18.41
CA ASN A 572 -0.48 19.78 18.41
C ASN A 572 0.32 19.21 19.59
N PHE A 573 1.50 19.78 19.88
CA PHE A 573 2.38 19.27 20.94
C PHE A 573 1.79 19.39 22.36
N GLY A 574 0.76 20.22 22.58
CA GLY A 574 0.19 20.47 23.91
C GLY A 574 -1.26 20.00 24.09
N HIS A 575 -2.03 19.81 23.00
CA HIS A 575 -3.45 19.48 23.11
C HIS A 575 -4.00 18.74 21.88
N SER A 576 -5.09 18.00 22.07
CA SER A 576 -5.85 17.31 21.03
C SER A 576 -7.33 17.61 21.19
N VAL A 577 -7.97 18.07 20.12
CA VAL A 577 -9.37 18.47 20.08
C VAL A 577 -10.13 17.65 19.04
N VAL A 578 -11.42 17.41 19.28
CA VAL A 578 -12.31 16.94 18.20
C VAL A 578 -12.68 18.14 17.33
N VAL A 579 -12.80 17.93 16.03
CA VAL A 579 -13.42 18.88 15.10
C VAL A 579 -14.72 18.28 14.59
N VAL A 580 -15.83 19.01 14.68
CA VAL A 580 -17.14 18.61 14.16
C VAL A 580 -17.74 19.83 13.47
N GLU A 581 -18.09 19.71 12.20
CA GLU A 581 -18.73 20.81 11.45
C GLU A 581 -17.93 22.13 11.52
N GLY A 582 -16.60 22.05 11.50
CA GLY A 582 -15.71 23.22 11.58
C GLY A 582 -15.54 23.81 12.98
N VAL A 583 -16.03 23.14 14.01
CA VAL A 583 -15.99 23.59 15.40
C VAL A 583 -15.11 22.66 16.23
N ILE A 584 -14.29 23.22 17.12
CA ILE A 584 -13.44 22.48 18.05
C ILE A 584 -14.01 22.44 19.47
N ASP A 585 -13.68 21.36 20.20
CA ASP A 585 -13.89 21.22 21.63
C ASP A 585 -12.62 21.58 22.40
N GLU A 586 -12.66 22.62 23.23
CA GLU A 586 -11.60 22.93 24.19
C GLU A 586 -12.14 22.75 25.60
N TYR A 587 -11.97 21.57 26.18
CA TYR A 587 -12.44 21.23 27.53
C TYR A 587 -13.96 21.47 27.74
N GLY A 588 -14.77 21.11 26.74
CA GLY A 588 -16.22 21.34 26.75
C GLY A 588 -16.64 22.70 26.17
N ILE A 589 -15.71 23.62 25.94
CA ILE A 589 -15.99 24.92 25.34
C ILE A 589 -15.98 24.79 23.82
N LYS A 590 -17.15 25.07 23.22
CA LYS A 590 -17.34 25.14 21.78
C LYS A 590 -16.60 26.37 21.19
N ARG A 591 -15.70 26.17 20.24
CA ARG A 591 -15.03 27.27 19.51
C ARG A 591 -14.98 27.02 18.00
N GLU A 592 -15.08 28.08 17.21
CA GLU A 592 -14.88 27.99 15.76
C GLU A 592 -13.43 27.64 15.44
N LEU A 593 -13.21 26.67 14.54
CA LEU A 593 -11.87 26.37 14.04
C LEU A 593 -11.38 27.50 13.12
N GLN A 594 -12.27 28.01 12.27
CA GLN A 594 -11.97 29.09 11.34
C GLN A 594 -11.61 30.37 12.09
N GLY A 595 -10.42 30.92 11.80
CA GLY A 595 -9.93 32.12 12.47
C GLY A 595 -9.28 31.89 13.85
N SER A 596 -9.19 30.64 14.31
CA SER A 596 -8.42 30.29 15.50
C SER A 596 -6.92 30.10 15.21
N ASP A 597 -6.10 30.11 16.26
CA ASP A 597 -4.66 29.81 16.16
C ASP A 597 -4.35 28.44 15.56
N TRP A 598 -5.30 27.50 15.62
CA TRP A 598 -5.17 26.17 15.02
C TRP A 598 -5.07 26.23 13.48
N MET A 599 -5.57 27.28 12.83
CA MET A 599 -5.44 27.48 11.38
C MET A 599 -4.03 27.90 10.96
N GLN A 600 -3.23 28.43 11.89
CA GLN A 600 -1.89 28.95 11.62
C GLN A 600 -0.77 28.03 12.10
N LYS A 601 -1.08 27.06 12.96
CA LYS A 601 -0.13 26.09 13.51
C LYS A 601 -0.20 24.79 12.70
N GLU A 602 0.95 24.22 12.35
CA GLU A 602 1.01 22.85 11.83
C GLU A 602 0.44 21.90 12.90
N GLY A 603 -0.67 21.25 12.57
CA GLY A 603 -1.37 20.32 13.45
C GLY A 603 -1.53 18.96 12.80
N HIS A 604 -1.45 17.90 13.61
CA HIS A 604 -1.75 16.54 13.20
C HIS A 604 -3.27 16.38 13.06
N ALA A 605 -3.77 16.51 11.84
CA ALA A 605 -5.19 16.37 11.50
C ALA A 605 -5.49 14.94 11.04
N LEU A 606 -6.50 14.33 11.66
CA LEU A 606 -7.02 13.00 11.32
C LEU A 606 -8.53 13.09 11.12
N LYS A 607 -9.08 12.30 10.19
CA LYS A 607 -10.52 12.16 9.96
C LYS A 607 -10.97 10.71 10.08
N LEU A 608 -12.23 10.52 10.46
CA LEU A 608 -12.90 9.22 10.44
C LEU A 608 -13.66 9.02 9.12
N VAL A 609 -13.30 7.98 8.38
CA VAL A 609 -13.95 7.62 7.10
C VAL A 609 -15.11 6.65 7.27
#